data_AF-A0AAE8KBK9-F1
#
_entry.id   AF-A0AAE8KBK9-F1
#
_cell.length_a   1.000
_cell.length_b   1.000
_cell.length_c   1.000
_cell.angle_alpha   90.00
_cell.angle_beta   90.00
_cell.angle_gamma   90.00
#
_symmetry.space_group_name_H-M   'P 1'
#
loop_
_entity.id
_entity.type
_entity.pdbx_description
1 polymer ?
#
loop_
_entity_poly.entity_id
_entity_poly.type
_entity_poly.pdbx_seq_one_letter_code
_entity_poly.pdbx_strand_id
1 'polypeptide(L)'
;MTDSRVKIGIFLYMVYKEVRKNLRTKKWIKFRDRIMREHDYLCQENLRYGRRVQAEMVHHIYPVSEYPELEFVRWNCLPLLNKVHNTFHDRINDKIVGQGLYWQKKRKKEFLDFYKNLKK
;
A
#
# COMPACT_ATOMS: atom_id res chain seq x y z
N MET A 1 24.73 -10.70 2.68
CA MET A 1 24.02 -11.63 1.76
C MET A 1 22.61 -11.09 1.50
N THR A 2 22.53 -9.93 0.83
CA THR A 2 21.26 -9.39 0.34
C THR A 2 21.09 -9.92 -1.08
N ASP A 3 20.04 -10.71 -1.29
CA ASP A 3 19.74 -11.33 -2.57
C ASP A 3 19.49 -10.24 -3.64
N SER A 4 20.56 -9.89 -4.35
CA SER A 4 20.58 -8.97 -5.48
C SER A 4 20.00 -9.59 -6.75
N ARG A 5 19.72 -10.90 -6.75
CA ARG A 5 19.23 -11.64 -7.93
C ARG A 5 17.72 -11.50 -8.12
N VAL A 6 16.96 -11.19 -7.06
CA VAL A 6 15.53 -10.85 -7.20
C VAL A 6 15.34 -9.49 -7.90
N LYS A 7 16.26 -8.54 -7.71
CA LYS A 7 16.17 -7.20 -8.35
C LYS A 7 16.46 -7.22 -9.85
N ILE A 8 17.37 -8.07 -10.30
CA ILE A 8 17.84 -8.10 -11.70
C ILE A 8 16.82 -8.78 -12.63
N GLY A 9 16.07 -9.78 -12.16
CA GLY A 9 15.09 -10.51 -12.98
C GLY A 9 13.70 -9.87 -13.10
N ILE A 10 13.41 -8.79 -12.37
CA ILE A 10 12.09 -8.12 -12.35
C ILE A 10 12.06 -6.87 -13.24
N PHE A 11 13.22 -6.26 -13.52
CA PHE A 11 13.31 -4.95 -14.16
C PHE A 11 12.85 -4.90 -15.63
N LEU A 12 12.78 -6.04 -16.33
CA LEU A 12 12.50 -6.06 -17.78
C LEU A 12 11.00 -5.99 -18.15
N TYR A 13 10.08 -6.05 -17.17
CA TYR A 13 8.63 -6.02 -17.40
C TYR A 13 7.92 -5.00 -16.49
N MET A 14 8.57 -3.88 -16.18
CA MET A 14 7.87 -2.71 -15.62
C MET A 14 7.13 -2.01 -16.76
N VAL A 15 5.89 -2.45 -17.02
CA VAL A 15 4.91 -1.62 -17.72
C VAL A 15 4.80 -0.35 -16.90
N TYR A 16 5.43 0.74 -17.35
CA TYR A 16 5.33 2.07 -16.73
C TYR A 16 3.88 2.50 -16.79
N LYS A 17 3.12 2.16 -15.75
CA LYS A 17 1.72 2.56 -15.63
C LYS A 17 1.71 3.95 -15.03
N GLU A 18 1.03 4.87 -15.70
CA GLU A 18 0.90 6.23 -15.19
C GLU A 18 0.23 6.23 -13.81
N VAL A 19 0.89 6.85 -12.84
CA VAL A 19 0.31 7.16 -11.54
C VAL A 19 -0.69 8.31 -11.72
N ARG A 20 -1.85 8.23 -11.08
CA ARG A 20 -2.81 9.34 -11.09
C ARG A 20 -2.16 10.61 -10.53
N LYS A 21 -2.31 11.70 -11.28
CA LYS A 21 -1.78 13.03 -10.93
C LYS A 21 -2.43 13.64 -9.68
N ASN A 22 -3.68 13.28 -9.37
CA ASN A 22 -4.37 13.80 -8.20
C ASN A 22 -5.36 12.80 -7.59
N LEU A 23 -5.69 13.06 -6.33
CA LEU A 23 -6.63 12.26 -5.53
C LEU A 23 -8.11 12.64 -5.73
N ARG A 24 -8.45 13.45 -6.75
CA ARG A 24 -9.82 13.93 -6.99
C ARG A 24 -10.57 13.14 -8.07
N THR A 25 -9.91 12.15 -8.69
CA THR A 25 -10.56 11.34 -9.73
C THR A 25 -11.75 10.55 -9.15
N LYS A 26 -12.85 10.48 -9.90
CA LYS A 26 -14.06 9.70 -9.52
C LYS A 26 -13.72 8.24 -9.23
N LYS A 27 -12.79 7.65 -10.00
CA LYS A 27 -12.35 6.26 -9.83
C LYS A 27 -11.70 6.04 -8.46
N TRP A 28 -10.81 6.95 -8.03
CA TRP A 28 -10.18 6.87 -6.72
C TRP A 28 -11.16 7.09 -5.58
N ILE A 29 -12.04 8.08 -5.68
CA ILE A 29 -13.03 8.36 -4.63
C ILE A 29 -13.88 7.10 -4.39
N LYS A 30 -14.42 6.49 -5.46
CA LYS A 30 -15.20 5.24 -5.35
C LYS A 30 -14.40 4.09 -4.75
N PHE A 31 -13.13 3.94 -5.15
CA PHE A 31 -12.25 2.89 -4.63
C PHE A 31 -11.92 3.11 -3.15
N ARG A 32 -11.49 4.32 -2.77
CA ARG A 32 -11.22 4.73 -1.39
C ARG A 32 -12.44 4.47 -0.51
N ASP A 33 -13.62 4.91 -0.92
CA ASP A 33 -14.84 4.76 -0.12
C ASP A 33 -15.21 3.28 0.08
N ARG A 34 -14.96 2.44 -0.94
CA ARG A 34 -15.11 0.99 -0.81
C ARG A 34 -14.15 0.41 0.22
N ILE A 35 -12.87 0.77 0.17
CA ILE A 35 -11.87 0.32 1.16
C ILE A 35 -12.28 0.78 2.56
N MET A 36 -12.69 2.04 2.74
CA MET A 36 -13.13 2.54 4.05
C MET A 36 -14.30 1.73 4.61
N ARG A 37 -15.33 1.44 3.79
CA ARG A 37 -16.48 0.62 4.20
C ARG A 37 -16.10 -0.81 4.58
N GLU A 38 -15.24 -1.45 3.80
CA GLU A 38 -14.80 -2.84 4.03
C GLU A 38 -14.03 -3.02 5.36
N HIS A 39 -13.57 -1.92 5.93
CA HIS A 39 -12.81 -1.87 7.17
C HIS A 39 -13.55 -1.15 8.30
N ASP A 40 -14.88 -0.99 8.17
CA ASP A 40 -15.76 -0.31 9.13
C ASP A 40 -15.29 1.11 9.50
N TYR A 41 -14.60 1.78 8.58
CA TYR A 41 -13.96 3.08 8.79
C TYR A 41 -12.97 3.10 9.95
N LEU A 42 -12.43 1.95 10.36
CA LEU A 42 -11.49 1.86 11.48
C LEU A 42 -10.04 1.94 11.01
N CYS A 43 -9.21 2.66 11.76
CA CYS A 43 -7.77 2.69 11.62
C CYS A 43 -7.20 1.31 11.94
N GLN A 44 -6.75 0.61 10.89
CA GLN A 44 -6.37 -0.80 10.99
C GLN A 44 -5.13 -1.05 11.85
N GLU A 45 -4.23 -0.07 11.92
CA GLU A 45 -3.07 -0.14 12.79
C GLU A 45 -3.45 -0.03 14.27
N ASN A 46 -4.41 0.83 14.64
CA ASN A 46 -4.90 0.89 16.01
C ASN A 46 -5.71 -0.36 16.36
N LEU A 47 -6.50 -0.86 15.42
CA LEU A 47 -7.32 -2.06 15.60
C LEU A 47 -6.46 -3.29 15.92
N ARG A 48 -5.24 -3.37 15.36
CA ARG A 48 -4.24 -4.40 15.68
C ARG A 48 -3.90 -4.49 17.17
N TYR A 49 -4.05 -3.39 17.89
CA TYR A 49 -3.83 -3.28 19.34
C TYR A 49 -5.15 -3.19 20.13
N GLY A 50 -6.28 -3.60 19.55
CA GLY A 50 -7.59 -3.56 20.19
C GLY A 50 -8.22 -2.17 20.29
N ARG A 51 -7.61 -1.13 19.72
CA ARG A 51 -8.12 0.25 19.78
C ARG A 51 -9.01 0.56 18.57
N ARG A 52 -10.28 0.86 18.82
CA ARG A 52 -11.26 1.22 17.78
C ARG A 52 -11.25 2.73 17.55
N VAL A 53 -10.44 3.18 16.58
CA VAL A 53 -10.29 4.60 16.23
C VAL A 53 -10.70 4.80 14.78
N GLN A 54 -11.43 5.88 14.48
CA GLN A 54 -11.84 6.20 13.11
C GLN A 54 -10.61 6.49 12.22
N ALA A 55 -10.65 6.00 10.99
CA ALA A 55 -9.68 6.28 9.94
C ALA A 55 -10.05 7.57 9.21
N GLU A 56 -9.04 8.28 8.72
CA GLU A 56 -9.18 9.55 8.00
C GLU A 56 -8.78 9.39 6.51
N MET A 57 -7.85 8.47 6.24
CA MET A 57 -7.31 8.24 4.91
C MET A 57 -7.12 6.76 4.60
N VAL A 58 -6.87 6.45 3.33
CA VAL A 58 -6.42 5.13 2.86
C VAL A 58 -4.96 5.28 2.45
N HIS A 59 -4.10 4.43 3.02
CA HIS A 59 -2.68 4.35 2.75
C HIS A 59 -2.37 3.12 1.88
N HIS A 60 -1.38 3.22 1.00
CA HIS A 60 -0.90 2.12 0.17
C HIS A 60 0.31 1.45 0.85
N ILE A 61 0.20 0.16 1.17
CA ILE A 61 1.24 -0.62 1.88
C ILE A 61 2.52 -0.70 1.04
N TYR A 62 2.36 -0.93 -0.26
CA TYR A 62 3.40 -0.75 -1.28
C TYR A 62 3.10 0.54 -2.04
N PRO A 63 3.97 1.57 -1.95
CA PRO A 63 3.70 2.90 -2.50
C PRO A 63 3.44 2.87 -4.00
N VAL A 64 2.45 3.65 -4.45
CA VAL A 64 2.08 3.75 -5.88
C VAL A 64 3.20 4.40 -6.72
N SER A 65 4.06 5.22 -6.10
CA SER A 65 5.26 5.77 -6.75
C SER A 65 6.27 4.71 -7.17
N GLU A 66 6.33 3.60 -6.45
CA GLU A 66 7.22 2.46 -6.74
C GLU A 66 6.49 1.32 -7.47
N TYR A 67 5.20 1.12 -7.17
CA TYR A 67 4.38 0.00 -7.67
C TYR A 67 3.03 0.50 -8.21
N PRO A 68 3.02 1.27 -9.32
CA PRO A 68 1.81 1.90 -9.86
C PRO A 68 0.68 0.92 -10.22
N GLU A 69 1.02 -0.31 -10.60
CA GLU A 69 0.13 -1.41 -10.89
C GLU A 69 -0.71 -1.86 -9.69
N LEU A 70 -0.26 -1.58 -8.46
CA LEU A 70 -0.96 -1.91 -7.23
C LEU A 70 -1.95 -0.83 -6.76
N GLU A 71 -2.13 0.26 -7.50
CA GLU A 71 -2.92 1.43 -7.08
C GLU A 71 -4.37 1.09 -6.67
N PHE A 72 -5.01 0.19 -7.42
CA PHE A 72 -6.40 -0.22 -7.21
C PHE A 72 -6.51 -1.66 -6.69
N VAL A 73 -5.44 -2.14 -6.03
CA VAL A 73 -5.38 -3.49 -5.48
C VAL A 73 -5.77 -3.43 -4.01
N ARG A 74 -6.94 -4.01 -3.68
CA ARG A 74 -7.56 -3.86 -2.35
C ARG A 74 -6.66 -4.30 -1.19
N TRP A 75 -5.96 -5.44 -1.32
CA TRP A 75 -5.09 -5.94 -0.25
C TRP A 75 -3.88 -5.01 0.02
N ASN A 76 -3.54 -4.16 -0.95
CA ASN A 76 -2.47 -3.17 -0.85
C ASN A 76 -2.92 -1.87 -0.16
N CYS A 77 -4.19 -1.75 0.23
CA CYS A 77 -4.75 -0.54 0.81
C CYS A 77 -5.18 -0.74 2.26
N LEU A 78 -4.92 0.27 3.10
CA LEU A 78 -5.15 0.23 4.54
C LEU A 78 -5.72 1.55 5.06
N PRO A 79 -6.93 1.57 5.65
CA PRO A 79 -7.43 2.75 6.33
C PRO A 79 -6.62 3.10 7.57
N LEU A 80 -6.19 4.35 7.68
CA LEU A 80 -5.37 4.88 8.77
C LEU A 80 -5.86 6.23 9.26
N LEU A 81 -5.51 6.51 10.51
CA LEU A 81 -5.53 7.85 11.09
C LEU A 81 -4.27 8.61 10.63
N ASN A 82 -4.36 9.90 10.33
CA ASN A 82 -3.25 10.69 9.78
C ASN A 82 -2.01 10.65 10.69
N LYS A 83 -2.19 10.72 12.01
CA LYS A 83 -1.05 10.64 12.95
C LYS A 83 -0.30 9.31 12.87
N VAL A 84 -1.00 8.23 12.54
CA VAL A 84 -0.43 6.88 12.42
C VAL A 84 0.25 6.68 11.08
N HIS A 85 -0.32 7.24 10.01
CA HIS A 85 0.31 7.26 8.68
C HIS A 85 1.77 7.74 8.73
N ASN A 86 2.04 8.78 9.53
CA ASN A 86 3.39 9.35 9.68
C ASN A 86 4.43 8.39 10.29
N THR A 87 4.01 7.23 10.82
CA THR A 87 4.90 6.18 11.34
C THR A 87 5.29 5.15 10.28
N PHE A 88 4.71 5.24 9.08
CA PHE A 88 4.96 4.33 7.96
C PHE A 88 6.04 4.84 7.02
N HIS A 89 6.33 6.15 7.04
CA HIS A 89 7.26 6.81 6.12
C HIS A 89 8.37 7.57 6.86
N ASP A 90 9.57 7.48 6.32
CA ASP A 90 10.68 8.36 6.68
C ASP A 90 10.40 9.78 6.17
N ARG A 91 10.55 10.79 7.02
CA ARG A 91 10.19 12.18 6.67
C ARG A 91 11.17 12.86 5.71
N ILE A 92 12.36 12.29 5.52
CA ILE A 92 13.42 12.87 4.68
C ILE A 92 13.30 12.33 3.26
N ASN A 93 13.08 11.02 3.12
CA ASN A 93 13.14 10.36 1.81
C ASN A 93 11.88 9.55 1.44
N ASP A 94 10.82 9.64 2.25
CA ASP A 94 9.52 8.98 2.06
C ASP A 94 9.58 7.44 1.99
N LYS A 95 10.73 6.82 2.27
CA LYS A 95 10.85 5.36 2.28
C LYS A 95 9.99 4.76 3.39
N ILE A 96 9.49 3.56 3.12
CA ILE A 96 8.74 2.79 4.10
C ILE A 96 9.62 2.39 5.28
N VAL A 97 9.17 2.72 6.49
CA VAL A 97 9.85 2.45 7.78
C VAL A 97 8.86 1.98 8.83
N GLY A 98 9.38 1.53 9.98
CA GLY A 98 8.58 1.26 11.18
C GLY A 98 7.39 0.35 10.93
N GLN A 99 6.18 0.86 11.19
CA GLN A 99 4.95 0.09 11.04
C GLN A 99 4.65 -0.27 9.58
N GLY A 100 5.13 0.53 8.62
CA GLY A 100 4.97 0.23 7.20
C GLY A 100 5.71 -1.05 6.79
N LEU A 101 6.92 -1.28 7.32
CA LEU A 101 7.68 -2.51 7.07
C LEU A 101 6.95 -3.75 7.62
N TYR A 102 6.27 -3.62 8.76
CA TYR A 102 5.43 -4.69 9.27
C TYR A 102 4.30 -5.04 8.28
N TRP A 103 3.59 -4.03 7.76
CA TRP A 103 2.47 -4.28 6.85
C TRP A 103 2.93 -4.83 5.48
N GLN A 104 4.07 -4.40 4.97
CA GLN A 104 4.70 -5.03 3.80
C GLN A 104 5.03 -6.49 4.08
N LYS A 105 5.65 -6.80 5.21
CA LYS A 105 5.94 -8.20 5.60
C LYS A 105 4.65 -9.02 5.69
N LYS A 106 3.58 -8.46 6.26
CA LYS A 106 2.26 -9.11 6.39
C LYS A 106 1.60 -9.40 5.05
N ARG A 107 1.76 -8.53 4.05
CA ARG A 107 1.22 -8.67 2.68
C ARG A 107 2.19 -9.26 1.66
N LYS A 108 3.35 -9.75 2.11
CA LYS A 108 4.42 -10.21 1.22
C LYS A 108 3.95 -11.36 0.31
N LYS A 109 3.09 -12.25 0.81
CA LYS A 109 2.55 -13.35 0.00
C LYS A 109 1.71 -12.81 -1.16
N GLU A 110 0.74 -11.95 -0.87
CA GLU A 110 -0.13 -11.33 -1.88
C GLU A 110 0.68 -10.51 -2.89
N PHE A 111 1.73 -9.82 -2.44
CA PHE A 111 2.66 -9.12 -3.32
C PHE A 111 3.36 -10.08 -4.29
N LEU A 112 3.96 -11.17 -3.79
CA LEU A 112 4.64 -12.14 -4.65
C LEU A 112 3.67 -12.85 -5.62
N ASP A 113 2.49 -13.23 -5.14
CA ASP A 113 1.46 -13.89 -5.94
C ASP A 113 0.95 -12.96 -7.06
N PHE A 114 0.81 -11.66 -6.80
CA PHE A 114 0.40 -10.68 -7.81
C PHE A 114 1.34 -10.68 -9.02
N TYR A 115 2.67 -10.58 -8.81
CA TYR A 115 3.63 -10.58 -9.93
C TYR A 115 3.85 -11.96 -10.55
N LYS A 116 3.66 -13.04 -9.79
CA LYS A 116 3.67 -14.39 -10.35
C LYS A 116 2.53 -14.57 -11.36
N ASN A 117 1.36 -14.03 -11.07
CA ASN A 117 0.19 -14.13 -11.95
C ASN A 117 0.22 -13.12 -13.10
N LEU A 118 0.89 -11.97 -12.95
CA LEU A 118 1.07 -11.01 -14.05
C LEU A 118 1.96 -11.56 -15.19
N LYS A 119 2.84 -12.52 -14.88
CA LYS A 119 3.74 -13.18 -15.84
C LYS A 119 3.09 -14.32 -16.62
N LYS A 120 1.85 -14.68 -16.30
CA LYS A 120 1.06 -15.68 -17.04
C LYS A 120 0.17 -14.99 -18.05
#